data_AF-A0A7S1WLU1-F1
#
_entry.id   AF-A0A7S1WLU1-F1
#
_cell.length_a   1.000
_cell.length_b   1.000
_cell.length_c   1.000
_cell.angle_alpha   90.00
_cell.angle_beta   90.00
_cell.angle_gamma   90.00
#
_symmetry.space_group_name_H-M   'P 1'
#
loop_
_entity.id
_entity.type
_entity.pdbx_description
1 polymer ?
#
loop_
_entity_poly.entity_id
_entity_poly.type
_entity_poly.pdbx_seq_one_letter_code
_entity_poly.pdbx_strand_id
1 'polypeptide(L)'
;DTGTSLIAVPGPIYKAVAEQIRQLDIPMDCSDLSKFPDLVLSAGGQKLRFPPSAYLGSYTGRMDADTQQFVRTEALGDESMQTPCQLLLMDLGPPQETTLGPMVILGMPFFREYYTTFDLGSGRGDRSFFISKATEGCGAGGGEYGDLVANNDLISSSRLEESLRYTPRSVDVGAVRVPHWYKQAQGKGL
;
A
#
# COMPACT_ATOMS: atom_id res chain seq x y z
N ASP A 1 4.67 -1.46 9.13
CA ASP A 1 5.82 -0.61 9.45
C ASP A 1 5.36 0.84 9.42
N THR A 2 5.13 1.44 10.59
CA THR A 2 4.63 2.83 10.70
C THR A 2 5.64 3.87 10.20
N GLY A 3 6.92 3.49 10.00
CA GLY A 3 7.97 4.35 9.49
C GLY A 3 8.08 4.39 7.97
N THR A 4 7.34 3.54 7.24
CA THR A 4 7.43 3.43 5.78
C THR A 4 6.26 4.13 5.08
N SER A 5 6.55 4.98 4.09
CA SER A 5 5.53 5.80 3.43
C SER A 5 4.63 5.05 2.44
N LEU A 6 5.12 3.98 1.80
CA LEU A 6 4.40 3.21 0.79
C LEU A 6 4.33 1.73 1.17
N ILE A 7 3.55 0.94 0.43
CA ILE A 7 3.67 -0.52 0.51
C ILE A 7 4.94 -0.92 -0.25
N ALA A 8 5.82 -1.68 0.39
CA ALA A 8 7.03 -2.19 -0.26
C ALA A 8 6.91 -3.69 -0.52
N VAL A 9 7.18 -4.08 -1.76
CA VAL A 9 7.02 -5.46 -2.24
C VAL A 9 8.31 -5.95 -2.90
N PRO A 10 8.53 -7.28 -2.93
CA PRO A 10 9.55 -7.89 -3.77
C PRO A 10 9.38 -7.49 -5.24
N GLY A 11 10.49 -7.34 -5.95
CA GLY A 11 10.54 -6.97 -7.37
C GLY A 11 9.71 -7.87 -8.29
N PRO A 12 9.64 -9.21 -8.09
CA PRO A 12 8.72 -10.05 -8.85
C PRO A 12 7.24 -9.66 -8.68
N ILE A 13 6.83 -9.32 -7.44
CA ILE A 13 5.46 -8.86 -7.14
C ILE A 13 5.23 -7.47 -7.74
N TYR A 14 6.20 -6.55 -7.59
CA TYR A 14 6.14 -5.22 -8.19
C TYR A 14 5.88 -5.29 -9.70
N LYS A 15 6.69 -6.08 -10.40
CA LYS A 15 6.61 -6.25 -11.86
C LYS A 15 5.30 -6.91 -12.28
N ALA A 16 4.82 -7.90 -11.53
CA ALA A 16 3.54 -8.57 -11.81
C ALA A 16 2.36 -7.59 -11.68
N VAL A 17 2.34 -6.74 -10.65
CA VAL A 17 1.31 -5.71 -10.49
C VAL A 17 1.38 -4.69 -11.64
N ALA A 18 2.57 -4.19 -11.95
CA ALA A 18 2.75 -3.23 -13.04
C ALA A 18 2.31 -3.81 -14.40
N GLU A 19 2.67 -5.06 -14.70
CA GLU A 19 2.27 -5.76 -15.91
C GLU A 19 0.75 -5.96 -15.99
N GLN A 20 0.11 -6.40 -14.91
CA GLN A 20 -1.35 -6.55 -14.90
C GLN A 20 -2.06 -5.23 -15.16
N ILE A 21 -1.61 -4.14 -14.54
CA ILE A 21 -2.21 -2.82 -14.75
C ILE A 21 -2.03 -2.36 -16.21
N ARG A 22 -0.84 -2.54 -16.79
CA ARG A 22 -0.57 -2.18 -18.20
C ARG A 22 -1.40 -2.97 -19.20
N GLN A 23 -1.87 -4.17 -18.84
CA GLN A 23 -2.73 -5.00 -19.68
C GLN A 23 -4.22 -4.62 -19.59
N LEU A 24 -4.60 -3.74 -18.66
CA LEU A 24 -5.96 -3.25 -18.59
C LEU A 24 -6.22 -2.26 -19.74
N ASP A 25 -7.35 -2.41 -20.42
CA ASP A 25 -7.81 -1.45 -21.42
C ASP A 25 -8.44 -0.23 -20.73
N ILE A 26 -7.62 0.48 -19.95
CA ILE A 26 -8.00 1.65 -19.15
C ILE A 26 -6.98 2.77 -19.41
N PRO A 27 -7.43 4.03 -19.59
CA PRO A 27 -6.52 5.17 -19.67
C PRO A 27 -5.61 5.28 -18.44
N MET A 28 -4.29 5.36 -18.66
CA MET A 28 -3.28 5.49 -17.60
C MET A 28 -3.14 6.94 -17.09
N ASP A 29 -4.26 7.64 -16.93
CA ASP A 29 -4.33 9.06 -16.56
C ASP A 29 -4.85 9.31 -15.14
N CYS A 30 -5.14 8.26 -14.38
CA CYS A 30 -5.69 8.34 -13.02
C CYS A 30 -7.00 9.15 -12.93
N SER A 31 -7.70 9.41 -14.05
CA SER A 31 -8.95 10.19 -14.05
C SER A 31 -10.10 9.47 -13.36
N ASP A 32 -10.09 8.14 -13.38
CA ASP A 32 -11.10 7.29 -12.76
C ASP A 32 -10.46 6.01 -12.19
N LEU A 33 -10.15 6.04 -10.90
CA LEU A 33 -9.55 4.88 -10.23
C LEU A 33 -10.55 3.74 -9.99
N SER A 34 -11.86 3.96 -10.12
CA SER A 34 -12.86 2.92 -9.88
C SER A 34 -12.79 1.77 -10.89
N LYS A 35 -12.12 2.00 -12.03
CA LYS A 35 -11.87 1.00 -13.07
C LYS A 35 -10.72 0.05 -12.73
N PHE A 36 -9.87 0.41 -11.78
CA PHE A 36 -8.72 -0.40 -11.39
C PHE A 36 -9.10 -1.40 -10.28
N PRO A 37 -8.44 -2.56 -10.21
CA PRO A 37 -8.79 -3.59 -9.23
C PRO A 37 -8.36 -3.24 -7.80
N ASP A 38 -9.00 -3.83 -6.79
CA ASP A 38 -8.42 -3.87 -5.45
C ASP A 38 -7.22 -4.84 -5.44
N LEU A 39 -6.12 -4.48 -4.77
CA LEU A 39 -5.09 -5.46 -4.40
C LEU A 39 -5.52 -6.20 -3.15
N VAL A 40 -5.39 -7.53 -3.15
CA VAL A 40 -5.76 -8.38 -2.01
C VAL A 40 -4.56 -9.15 -1.50
N LEU A 41 -4.16 -8.88 -0.26
CA LEU A 41 -3.13 -9.62 0.45
C LEU A 41 -3.81 -10.65 1.38
N SER A 42 -3.42 -11.91 1.27
CA SER A 42 -3.87 -12.97 2.18
C SER A 42 -2.78 -13.24 3.22
N ALA A 43 -3.10 -13.11 4.50
CA ALA A 43 -2.16 -13.35 5.60
C ALA A 43 -2.90 -13.96 6.80
N GLY A 44 -2.43 -15.10 7.30
CA GLY A 44 -3.02 -15.76 8.49
C GLY A 44 -4.51 -16.08 8.35
N GLY A 45 -4.96 -16.44 7.14
CA GLY A 45 -6.39 -16.69 6.84
C GLY A 45 -7.25 -15.44 6.68
N GLN A 46 -6.70 -14.25 6.94
CA GLN A 46 -7.36 -12.96 6.75
C GLN A 46 -7.07 -12.40 5.35
N LYS A 47 -8.01 -11.62 4.81
CA LYS A 47 -7.85 -10.91 3.53
C LYS A 47 -7.81 -9.41 3.78
N LEU A 48 -6.66 -8.80 3.49
CA LEU A 48 -6.49 -7.35 3.51
C LEU A 48 -6.70 -6.82 2.09
N ARG A 49 -7.71 -5.97 1.92
CA ARG A 49 -8.01 -5.31 0.64
C ARG A 49 -7.42 -3.91 0.64
N PHE A 50 -6.81 -3.53 -0.47
CA PHE A 50 -6.27 -2.20 -0.72
C PHE A 50 -6.92 -1.64 -1.98
N PRO A 51 -7.61 -0.50 -1.89
CA PRO A 51 -8.21 0.13 -3.05
C PRO A 51 -7.14 0.66 -4.01
N PRO A 52 -7.50 0.94 -5.28
CA PRO A 52 -6.66 1.66 -6.23
C PRO A 52 -5.93 2.87 -5.66
N SER A 53 -6.59 3.72 -4.85
CA SER A 53 -5.93 4.89 -4.26
C SER A 53 -4.83 4.57 -3.24
N ALA A 54 -4.67 3.31 -2.84
CA ALA A 54 -3.57 2.84 -1.99
C ALA A 54 -2.29 2.52 -2.78
N TYR A 55 -2.39 2.30 -4.10
CA TYR A 55 -1.27 1.89 -4.93
C TYR A 55 -1.17 2.62 -6.28
N LEU A 56 -2.11 3.51 -6.64
CA LEU A 56 -2.08 4.36 -7.82
C LEU A 56 -2.20 5.84 -7.46
N GLY A 57 -1.49 6.68 -8.18
CA GLY A 57 -1.54 8.14 -8.02
C GLY A 57 -0.38 8.82 -8.73
N SER A 58 0.08 9.96 -8.22
CA SER A 58 1.15 10.75 -8.82
C SER A 58 2.27 11.05 -7.82
N TYR A 59 3.48 11.16 -8.32
CA TYR A 59 4.62 11.67 -7.58
C TYR A 59 4.82 13.17 -7.83
N THR A 60 5.15 13.91 -6.78
CA THR A 60 5.55 15.33 -6.83
C THR A 60 6.86 15.54 -6.11
N GLY A 61 7.50 16.70 -6.29
CA GLY A 61 8.76 17.01 -5.61
C GLY A 61 9.98 16.38 -6.28
N ARG A 62 11.10 16.34 -5.56
CA ARG A 62 12.39 15.82 -6.06
C ARG A 62 12.81 14.60 -5.27
N MET A 63 13.12 13.53 -5.98
CA MET A 63 13.60 12.28 -5.41
C MET A 63 15.08 12.40 -5.05
N ASP A 64 15.45 11.95 -3.85
CA ASP A 64 16.86 11.76 -3.47
C ASP A 64 17.42 10.42 -3.96
N ALA A 65 18.74 10.25 -3.88
CA ALA A 65 19.41 9.04 -4.37
C ALA A 65 18.97 7.77 -3.63
N ASP A 66 18.58 7.89 -2.37
CA ASP A 66 18.12 6.77 -1.56
C ASP A 66 16.73 6.31 -2.00
N THR A 67 15.83 7.24 -2.27
CA THR A 67 14.46 6.95 -2.71
C THR A 67 14.44 6.38 -4.13
N GLN A 68 15.37 6.81 -5.00
CA GLN A 68 15.57 6.26 -6.36
C GLN A 68 15.84 4.76 -6.38
N GLN A 69 16.37 4.19 -5.28
CA GLN A 69 16.61 2.76 -5.19
C GLN A 69 15.31 1.95 -5.12
N PHE A 70 14.23 2.54 -4.59
CA PHE A 70 12.99 1.84 -4.26
C PHE A 70 11.78 2.31 -5.09
N VAL A 71 11.76 3.55 -5.54
CA VAL A 71 10.64 4.11 -6.32
C VAL A 71 10.96 4.01 -7.80
N ARG A 72 10.00 3.52 -8.61
CA ARG A 72 10.10 3.48 -10.07
C ARG A 72 9.00 4.37 -10.66
N THR A 73 9.39 5.42 -11.38
CA THR A 73 8.45 6.36 -12.01
C THR A 73 7.92 5.87 -13.36
N GLU A 74 8.66 4.95 -14.01
CA GLU A 74 8.39 4.45 -15.37
C GLU A 74 7.63 3.12 -15.40
N ALA A 75 7.14 2.63 -14.27
CA ALA A 75 6.62 1.26 -14.18
C ALA A 75 5.35 1.00 -15.04
N LEU A 76 4.62 2.06 -15.36
CA LEU A 76 3.29 2.01 -15.97
C LEU A 76 3.22 2.67 -17.37
N GLY A 77 4.29 3.25 -17.89
CA GLY A 77 4.26 3.96 -19.18
C GLY A 77 5.60 4.55 -19.61
N ASP A 78 5.57 5.31 -20.70
CA ASP A 78 6.75 5.82 -21.43
C ASP A 78 7.42 7.02 -20.73
N GLU A 79 8.75 7.14 -20.89
CA GLU A 79 9.69 8.05 -20.18
C GLU A 79 9.41 9.55 -20.34
N SER A 80 8.34 9.92 -21.03
CA SER A 80 7.86 11.30 -21.02
C SER A 80 7.22 11.59 -19.65
N MET A 81 7.74 12.60 -18.95
CA MET A 81 7.37 13.06 -17.60
C MET A 81 5.91 13.54 -17.44
N GLN A 82 4.94 12.93 -18.12
CA GLN A 82 3.53 13.29 -18.18
C GLN A 82 2.59 12.11 -18.00
N THR A 83 3.04 10.90 -17.67
CA THR A 83 2.13 9.84 -17.22
C THR A 83 1.49 10.24 -15.88
N PRO A 84 0.19 10.57 -15.83
CA PRO A 84 -0.45 11.08 -14.62
C PRO A 84 -0.62 10.01 -13.53
N CYS A 85 -0.51 8.74 -13.91
CA CYS A 85 -0.80 7.59 -13.07
C CYS A 85 0.42 6.68 -12.91
N GLN A 86 0.96 6.64 -11.71
CA GLN A 86 2.17 5.95 -11.31
C GLN A 86 1.86 4.92 -10.22
N LEU A 87 2.68 3.87 -10.16
CA LEU A 87 2.56 2.82 -9.16
C LEU A 87 3.17 3.29 -7.85
N LEU A 88 2.33 3.54 -6.84
CA LEU A 88 2.71 3.98 -5.49
C LEU A 88 3.16 2.81 -4.61
N LEU A 89 3.98 1.93 -5.16
CA LEU A 89 4.64 0.82 -4.45
C LEU A 89 6.15 1.05 -4.44
N MET A 90 6.82 0.49 -3.44
CA MET A 90 8.29 0.38 -3.43
C MET A 90 8.73 -0.99 -3.94
N ASP A 91 9.71 -1.00 -4.81
CA ASP A 91 10.41 -2.18 -5.30
C ASP A 91 11.61 -2.49 -4.39
N LEU A 92 11.51 -3.57 -3.61
CA LEU A 92 12.58 -4.03 -2.74
C LEU A 92 13.69 -4.80 -3.48
N GLY A 93 13.54 -5.06 -4.78
CA GLY A 93 14.46 -5.87 -5.57
C GLY A 93 14.24 -7.38 -5.35
N PRO A 94 15.30 -8.20 -5.29
CA PRO A 94 15.16 -9.63 -5.05
C PRO A 94 14.34 -9.94 -3.78
N PRO A 95 13.50 -11.00 -3.79
CA PRO A 95 12.76 -11.42 -2.61
C PRO A 95 13.67 -11.64 -1.40
N GLN A 96 13.32 -11.05 -0.28
CA GLN A 96 13.89 -11.41 1.02
C GLN A 96 12.98 -12.47 1.64
N GLU A 97 13.52 -13.68 1.79
CA GLU A 97 12.76 -14.80 2.33
C GLU A 97 12.67 -14.72 3.85
N THR A 98 11.49 -15.05 4.37
CA THR A 98 11.24 -15.27 5.79
C THR A 98 10.83 -16.72 6.01
N THR A 99 10.68 -17.14 7.26
CA THR A 99 10.12 -18.47 7.58
C THR A 99 8.68 -18.66 7.09
N LEU A 100 8.00 -17.57 6.69
CA LEU A 100 6.63 -17.55 6.18
C LEU A 100 6.54 -17.18 4.68
N GLY A 101 7.69 -17.07 4.00
CA GLY A 101 7.77 -16.68 2.58
C GLY A 101 8.26 -15.24 2.36
N PRO A 102 8.08 -14.69 1.14
CA PRO A 102 8.61 -13.39 0.78
C PRO A 102 8.06 -12.26 1.62
N MET A 103 8.96 -11.40 2.08
CA MET A 103 8.60 -10.27 2.93
C MET A 103 7.91 -9.14 2.14
N VAL A 104 6.81 -8.64 2.69
CA VAL A 104 6.11 -7.42 2.26
C VAL A 104 6.05 -6.45 3.42
N ILE A 105 6.26 -5.16 3.15
CA ILE A 105 6.22 -4.11 4.17
C ILE A 105 4.97 -3.27 3.97
N LEU A 106 4.07 -3.34 4.94
CA LEU A 106 2.82 -2.55 4.97
C LEU A 106 3.08 -1.19 5.61
N GLY A 107 3.22 -0.15 4.78
CA GLY A 107 3.44 1.23 5.20
C GLY A 107 2.16 2.03 5.41
N MET A 108 2.23 3.35 5.24
CA MET A 108 1.10 4.27 5.46
C MET A 108 -0.20 3.93 4.73
N PRO A 109 -0.22 3.38 3.49
CA PRO A 109 -1.49 2.99 2.85
C PRO A 109 -2.28 1.96 3.68
N PHE A 110 -1.60 1.07 4.40
CA PHE A 110 -2.25 0.14 5.32
C PHE A 110 -2.84 0.85 6.54
N PHE A 111 -2.09 1.74 7.19
CA PHE A 111 -2.57 2.45 8.38
C PHE A 111 -3.68 3.47 8.07
N ARG A 112 -3.79 3.93 6.82
CA ARG A 112 -4.90 4.76 6.36
C ARG A 112 -6.18 3.96 6.12
N GLU A 113 -6.04 2.70 5.67
CA GLU A 113 -7.17 1.81 5.41
C GLU A 113 -7.64 1.11 6.70
N TYR A 114 -6.70 0.81 7.59
CA TYR A 114 -6.93 0.01 8.79
C TYR A 114 -6.42 0.73 10.04
N TYR A 115 -7.34 1.01 10.96
CA TYR A 115 -6.99 1.38 12.31
C TYR A 115 -6.30 0.18 12.95
N THR A 116 -5.08 0.38 13.45
CA THR A 116 -4.22 -0.71 13.91
C THR A 116 -3.84 -0.50 15.36
N THR A 117 -4.09 -1.50 16.20
CA THR A 117 -3.65 -1.53 17.60
C THR A 117 -2.58 -2.59 17.76
N PHE A 118 -1.43 -2.22 18.32
CA PHE A 118 -0.36 -3.15 18.67
C PHE A 118 -0.47 -3.51 20.14
N ASP A 119 -0.62 -4.80 20.43
CA ASP A 119 -0.51 -5.35 21.77
C ASP A 119 0.87 -5.98 21.93
N LEU A 120 1.66 -5.43 22.84
CA LEU A 120 3.03 -5.88 23.07
C LEU A 120 3.10 -7.10 23.99
N GLY A 121 2.01 -7.45 24.67
CA GLY A 121 1.93 -8.55 25.62
C GLY A 121 3.00 -8.49 26.72
N SER A 122 3.29 -9.64 27.33
CA SER A 122 4.37 -9.82 28.32
C SER A 122 5.75 -10.06 27.70
N GLY A 123 5.84 -10.32 26.39
CA GLY A 123 7.08 -10.70 25.74
C GLY A 123 6.92 -10.97 24.24
N ARG A 124 8.01 -11.33 23.56
CA ARG A 124 8.02 -11.49 22.08
C ARG A 124 7.00 -12.51 21.54
N GLY A 125 6.66 -13.55 22.32
CA GLY A 125 5.71 -14.59 21.91
C GLY A 125 4.24 -14.20 22.06
N ASP A 126 3.95 -13.17 22.85
CA ASP A 126 2.57 -12.75 23.19
C ASP A 126 2.15 -11.51 22.39
N ARG A 127 2.98 -11.06 21.45
CA ARG A 127 2.71 -9.87 20.64
C ARG A 127 1.62 -10.18 19.64
N SER A 128 0.63 -9.30 19.58
CA SER A 128 -0.42 -9.35 18.60
C SER A 128 -0.69 -7.96 18.06
N PHE A 129 -1.41 -7.90 16.96
CA PHE A 129 -1.98 -6.64 16.51
C PHE A 129 -3.39 -6.89 16.00
N PHE A 130 -4.24 -5.91 16.20
CA PHE A 130 -5.64 -5.94 15.83
C PHE A 130 -5.88 -4.85 14.80
N ILE A 131 -6.77 -5.12 13.86
CA ILE A 131 -7.16 -4.17 12.83
C ILE A 131 -8.67 -4.05 12.75
N SER A 132 -9.14 -2.85 12.48
CA SER A 132 -10.50 -2.55 12.01
C SER A 132 -10.40 -1.61 10.82
N LYS A 133 -11.49 -1.41 10.08
CA LYS A 133 -11.52 -0.30 9.11
C LYS A 133 -11.26 1.02 9.84
N ALA A 134 -10.44 1.87 9.22
CA ALA A 134 -10.20 3.22 9.72
C ALA A 134 -11.35 4.13 9.28
N THR A 135 -11.80 4.99 10.19
CA THR A 135 -12.65 6.13 9.81
C THR A 135 -11.80 7.26 9.21
N GLU A 136 -12.45 8.28 8.64
CA GLU A 136 -11.77 9.49 8.15
C GLU A 136 -10.87 10.14 9.23
N GLY A 137 -11.30 10.10 10.49
CA GLY A 137 -10.54 10.60 11.64
C GLY A 137 -9.42 9.68 12.13
N CYS A 138 -9.08 8.61 11.39
CA CYS A 138 -8.15 7.56 11.81
C CYS A 138 -8.52 6.95 13.17
N GLY A 139 -9.83 6.79 13.43
CA GLY A 139 -10.36 6.04 14.57
C GLY A 139 -10.76 4.62 14.17
N ALA A 140 -11.05 3.79 15.18
CA ALA A 140 -11.66 2.49 14.93
C ALA A 140 -13.07 2.71 14.35
N GLY A 141 -13.29 2.26 13.11
CA GLY A 141 -14.63 2.17 12.54
C GLY A 141 -15.46 1.21 13.38
N GLY A 142 -16.55 1.72 13.96
CA GLY A 142 -17.49 0.93 14.74
C GLY A 142 -18.31 0.00 13.85
N GLY A 143 -17.66 -1.04 13.32
CA GLY A 143 -18.33 -2.26 12.90
C GLY A 143 -18.07 -3.29 13.99
N GLU A 144 -19.13 -3.87 14.56
CA GLU A 144 -19.01 -5.07 15.40
C GLU A 144 -18.12 -6.11 14.71
N TYR A 145 -17.38 -6.88 15.51
CA TYR A 145 -16.61 -8.04 15.08
C TYR A 145 -17.47 -8.96 14.20
N GLY A 146 -17.40 -8.80 12.87
CA GLY A 146 -18.13 -9.65 11.93
C GLY A 146 -18.78 -8.89 10.78
N ASP A 147 -17.99 -8.20 9.96
CA ASP A 147 -18.47 -7.87 8.60
C ASP A 147 -17.32 -7.93 7.57
N LEU A 148 -16.69 -9.10 7.52
CA LEU A 148 -16.21 -9.62 6.26
C LEU A 148 -17.43 -10.32 5.63
N VAL A 149 -18.19 -9.58 4.81
CA VAL A 149 -19.30 -9.98 3.91
C VAL A 149 -20.70 -9.40 4.28
N ALA A 150 -20.99 -8.25 3.64
CA ALA A 150 -22.28 -7.75 3.13
C ALA A 150 -23.49 -7.68 4.08
N ASN A 151 -23.98 -6.46 4.35
CA ASN A 151 -25.25 -5.96 3.79
C ASN A 151 -25.52 -4.46 4.08
N ASN A 152 -26.30 -3.84 3.19
CA ASN A 152 -26.79 -2.46 3.18
C ASN A 152 -27.35 -1.97 4.53
N ASP A 153 -26.78 -0.89 5.10
CA ASP A 153 -27.54 0.25 5.69
C ASP A 153 -26.63 1.34 6.32
N LEU A 154 -25.67 1.89 5.56
CA LEU A 154 -24.83 3.04 5.99
C LEU A 154 -24.61 4.03 4.82
N ILE A 155 -25.69 4.60 4.27
CA ILE A 155 -25.69 5.24 2.94
C ILE A 155 -24.96 6.61 2.89
N SER A 156 -24.62 7.25 4.02
CA SER A 156 -23.98 8.58 4.04
C SER A 156 -22.45 8.55 4.24
N SER A 157 -21.94 7.74 5.19
CA SER A 157 -20.49 7.57 5.38
C SER A 157 -19.86 6.73 4.27
N SER A 158 -20.58 5.73 3.75
CA SER A 158 -20.08 4.84 2.69
C SER A 158 -19.77 5.57 1.39
N ARG A 159 -20.55 6.57 0.97
CA ARG A 159 -20.29 7.30 -0.28
C ARG A 159 -19.03 8.16 -0.23
N LEU A 160 -18.74 8.75 0.93
CA LEU A 160 -17.50 9.52 1.13
C LEU A 160 -16.29 8.59 1.23
N GLU A 161 -16.40 7.49 1.99
CA GLU A 161 -15.37 6.45 2.05
C GLU A 161 -15.09 5.84 0.67
N GLU A 162 -16.14 5.51 -0.08
CA GLU A 162 -16.04 5.02 -1.46
C GLU A 162 -15.41 6.06 -2.40
N SER A 163 -15.74 7.35 -2.24
CA SER A 163 -15.08 8.40 -3.02
C SER A 163 -13.57 8.48 -2.74
N LEU A 164 -13.13 8.35 -1.48
CA LEU A 164 -11.72 8.39 -1.10
C LEU A 164 -10.93 7.16 -1.57
N ARG A 165 -11.60 6.00 -1.74
CA ARG A 165 -10.99 4.79 -2.32
C ARG A 165 -10.60 4.98 -3.78
N TYR A 166 -11.22 5.94 -4.47
CA TYR A 166 -10.99 6.19 -5.90
C TYR A 166 -10.43 7.59 -6.20
N THR A 167 -10.10 8.38 -5.18
CA THR A 167 -9.38 9.65 -5.38
C THR A 167 -7.88 9.39 -5.52
N PRO A 168 -7.24 9.77 -6.65
CA PRO A 168 -5.80 9.67 -6.83
C PRO A 168 -5.04 10.43 -5.75
N ARG A 169 -3.95 9.84 -5.28
CA ARG A 169 -3.08 10.47 -4.28
C ARG A 169 -1.86 11.10 -4.93
N SER A 170 -1.52 12.30 -4.50
CA SER A 170 -0.22 12.91 -4.78
C SER A 170 0.74 12.59 -3.63
N VAL A 171 1.90 12.04 -3.94
CA VAL A 171 2.96 11.71 -2.97
C VAL A 171 4.19 12.55 -3.27
N ASP A 172 4.59 13.39 -2.31
CA ASP A 172 5.87 14.09 -2.38
C ASP A 172 7.02 13.09 -2.20
N VAL A 173 7.76 12.83 -3.27
CA VAL A 173 8.89 11.87 -3.28
C VAL A 173 10.05 12.32 -2.40
N GLY A 174 10.17 13.61 -2.10
CA GLY A 174 11.18 14.11 -1.16
C GLY A 174 10.84 13.80 0.31
N ALA A 175 9.59 13.46 0.60
CA ALA A 175 9.10 13.10 1.93
C ALA A 175 8.85 11.59 2.10
N VAL A 176 9.15 10.79 1.08
CA VAL A 176 9.02 9.34 1.12
C VAL A 176 10.03 8.75 2.10
N ARG A 177 9.53 8.00 3.08
CA ARG A 177 10.33 7.26 4.05
C ARG A 177 10.39 5.81 3.65
N VAL A 178 11.61 5.30 3.51
CA VAL A 178 11.91 3.89 3.25
C VAL A 178 12.19 3.17 4.57
N PRO A 179 12.02 1.84 4.62
CA PRO A 179 12.22 1.08 5.86
C PRO A 179 13.68 1.19 6.34
N HIS A 180 13.90 1.86 7.48
CA HIS A 180 15.25 2.14 8.00
C HIS A 180 16.08 0.88 8.25
N TRP A 181 15.44 -0.19 8.73
CA TRP A 181 16.11 -1.47 9.01
C TRP A 181 16.50 -2.22 7.73
N TYR A 182 15.79 -2.01 6.61
CA TYR A 182 16.08 -2.68 5.33
C TYR A 182 17.44 -2.23 4.77
N LYS A 183 17.75 -0.93 4.89
CA LYS A 183 19.07 -0.39 4.54
C LYS A 183 20.20 -1.02 5.37
N GLN A 184 19.95 -1.24 6.66
CA GLN A 184 20.94 -1.85 7.56
C GLN A 184 21.16 -3.33 7.27
N ALA A 185 20.11 -4.05 6.86
CA ALA A 185 20.18 -5.45 6.47
C ALA A 185 20.93 -5.67 5.14
N GLN A 186 20.87 -4.72 4.20
CA GLN A 186 21.63 -4.80 2.94
C GLN A 186 23.12 -4.48 3.12
N GLY A 187 23.48 -3.58 4.03
CA GLY A 187 24.88 -3.24 4.34
C GLY A 187 25.61 -4.26 5.22
N LYS A 188 24.87 -5.16 5.86
CA LYS A 188 25.39 -6.32 6.57
C LYS A 188 24.92 -7.55 5.81
N GLY A 189 25.71 -7.99 4.82
CA GLY A 189 25.42 -9.23 4.10
C GLY A 189 25.00 -10.32 5.09
N LEU A 190 23.82 -10.90 4.86
CA LEU A 190 23.32 -12.06 5.60
C LEU A 190 24.33 -13.21 5.52
#